data_AF-A0A7V5ZFU2-F1
#
_entry.id   AF-A0A7V5ZFU2-F1
#
_cell.length_a   1.000
_cell.length_b   1.000
_cell.length_c   1.000
_cell.angle_alpha   90.00
_cell.angle_beta   90.00
_cell.angle_gamma   90.00
#
_symmetry.space_group_name_H-M   'P 1'
#
loop_
_entity.id
_entity.type
_entity.pdbx_description
1 polymer ?
#
loop_
_entity_poly.entity_id
_entity_poly.type
_entity_poly.pdbx_seq_one_letter_code
_entity_poly.pdbx_strand_id
1 'polypeptide(L)'
;MLKRLFRYIRALFASLLGQVENPEVILEQAREELRENLLKNKERAVQAITERNRLRAEVEKLERACIDLERRAEMALRKGDRDLAKQFLMEKASYQRSLEAVRQALAQAEQVVEQVKLAIKRDEERVRQKTAEILAQKARWKSAQIQNSINKALEGMSVDDVSRDLERVEDKISRAEAEAQARAEMARESVTGRLAQLEDYAASQAAEEELEALERRLGLAPTQETSPVQSVQNELS
;
A
#
# COMPACT_ATOMS: atom_id res chain seq x y z
N MET A 1 -41.46 27.73 25.02
CA MET A 1 -40.77 27.63 23.71
C MET A 1 -39.87 26.39 23.58
N LEU A 2 -39.25 25.87 24.64
CA LEU A 2 -38.39 24.66 24.58
C LEU A 2 -39.07 23.38 24.08
N LYS A 3 -40.39 23.19 24.31
CA LYS A 3 -41.12 22.01 23.82
C LYS A 3 -41.25 21.95 22.29
N ARG A 4 -41.20 23.10 21.60
CA ARG A 4 -41.18 23.14 20.12
C ARG A 4 -39.78 22.85 19.61
N LEU A 5 -38.74 23.37 20.27
CA LEU A 5 -37.33 23.08 19.96
C LEU A 5 -37.00 21.58 20.16
N PHE A 6 -37.46 20.98 21.25
CA PHE A 6 -37.27 19.55 21.52
C PHE A 6 -38.03 18.66 20.53
N ARG A 7 -39.18 19.14 20.03
CA ARG A 7 -39.94 18.46 18.97
C ARG A 7 -39.26 18.58 17.61
N TYR A 8 -38.61 19.72 17.34
CA TYR A 8 -37.75 19.88 16.16
C TYR A 8 -36.52 18.98 16.22
N ILE A 9 -35.85 18.86 17.38
CA ILE A 9 -34.71 17.96 17.57
C ILE A 9 -35.17 16.50 17.43
N ARG A 10 -36.30 16.11 18.01
CA ARG A 10 -36.86 14.75 17.88
C ARG A 10 -37.34 14.45 16.45
N ALA A 11 -37.89 15.43 15.74
CA ALA A 11 -38.24 15.31 14.32
C ALA A 11 -36.98 15.24 13.43
N LEU A 12 -35.88 15.90 13.82
CA LEU A 12 -34.57 15.75 13.17
C LEU A 12 -34.05 14.32 13.37
N PHE A 13 -34.14 13.76 14.58
CA PHE A 13 -33.81 12.35 14.86
C PHE A 13 -34.73 11.34 14.15
N ALA A 14 -36.02 11.67 14.00
CA ALA A 14 -36.96 10.84 13.25
C ALA A 14 -36.78 10.97 11.72
N SER A 15 -36.26 12.11 11.23
CA SER A 15 -35.87 12.31 9.83
C SER A 15 -34.50 11.70 9.51
N LEU A 16 -33.62 11.56 10.51
CA LEU A 16 -32.33 10.87 10.40
C LEU A 16 -32.49 9.34 10.31
N LEU A 17 -33.61 8.78 10.77
CA LEU A 17 -34.00 7.40 10.42
C LEU A 17 -34.24 7.21 8.90
N GLY A 18 -34.28 8.29 8.11
CA GLY A 18 -34.40 8.24 6.65
C GLY A 18 -33.09 8.36 5.87
N GLN A 19 -31.95 8.73 6.48
CA GLN A 19 -30.70 8.97 5.71
C GLN A 19 -29.41 9.04 6.56
N VAL A 20 -29.26 8.17 7.56
CA VAL A 20 -27.99 8.00 8.28
C VAL A 20 -27.25 6.82 7.65
N GLU A 21 -26.31 7.09 6.74
CA GLU A 21 -25.32 6.10 6.35
C GLU A 21 -24.52 5.68 7.60
N ASN A 22 -24.50 4.37 7.86
CA ASN A 22 -23.83 3.77 9.00
C ASN A 22 -22.36 4.27 9.08
N PRO A 23 -21.85 4.76 10.23
CA PRO A 23 -20.49 5.26 10.34
C PRO A 23 -19.41 4.23 9.98
N GLU A 24 -19.69 2.93 10.07
CA GLU A 24 -18.80 1.91 9.50
C GLU A 24 -18.67 2.01 7.99
N VAL A 25 -19.78 2.31 7.29
CA VAL A 25 -19.82 2.49 5.83
C VAL A 25 -19.04 3.74 5.44
N ILE A 26 -19.20 4.85 6.17
CA ILE A 26 -18.45 6.09 5.91
C ILE A 26 -16.94 5.88 6.10
N LEU A 27 -16.53 5.18 7.16
CA LEU A 27 -15.13 4.85 7.41
C LEU A 27 -14.54 3.92 6.34
N GLU A 28 -15.35 2.97 5.85
CA GLU A 28 -14.97 2.07 4.77
C GLU A 28 -14.84 2.79 3.43
N GLN A 29 -15.80 3.67 3.10
CA GLN A 29 -15.75 4.55 1.93
C GLN A 29 -14.52 5.46 1.97
N ALA A 30 -14.24 6.10 3.11
CA ALA A 30 -13.05 6.95 3.27
C ALA A 30 -11.74 6.17 3.06
N ARG A 31 -11.68 4.90 3.48
CA ARG A 31 -10.52 4.03 3.21
C ARG A 31 -10.37 3.76 1.72
N GLU A 32 -11.47 3.49 1.04
CA GLU A 32 -11.45 3.18 -0.39
C GLU A 32 -11.10 4.42 -1.23
N GLU A 33 -11.65 5.59 -0.89
CA GLU A 33 -11.27 6.86 -1.50
C GLU A 33 -9.77 7.16 -1.34
N LEU A 34 -9.19 6.90 -0.17
CA LEU A 34 -7.74 7.06 0.04
C LEU A 34 -6.93 6.13 -0.88
N ARG A 35 -7.37 4.89 -1.10
CA ARG A 35 -6.73 3.95 -2.03
C ARG A 35 -6.88 4.37 -3.48
N GLU A 36 -8.07 4.77 -3.89
CA GLU A 36 -8.32 5.28 -5.24
C GLU A 36 -7.48 6.53 -5.53
N ASN A 37 -7.40 7.45 -4.59
CA ASN A 37 -6.60 8.67 -4.74
C ASN A 37 -5.11 8.36 -4.86
N LEU A 38 -4.62 7.39 -4.08
CA LEU A 38 -3.25 6.91 -4.21
C LEU A 38 -3.00 6.29 -5.60
N LEU A 39 -3.95 5.48 -6.10
CA LEU A 39 -3.85 4.88 -7.43
C LEU A 39 -3.82 5.96 -8.52
N LYS A 40 -4.74 6.93 -8.50
CA LYS A 40 -4.79 8.07 -9.42
C LYS A 40 -3.48 8.87 -9.39
N ASN A 41 -2.90 9.07 -8.21
CA ASN A 41 -1.61 9.76 -8.08
C ASN A 41 -0.46 8.92 -8.68
N LYS A 42 -0.45 7.60 -8.49
CA LYS A 42 0.52 6.71 -9.14
C LYS A 42 0.38 6.73 -10.67
N GLU A 43 -0.83 6.76 -11.20
CA GLU A 43 -1.06 6.89 -12.64
C GLU A 43 -0.51 8.22 -13.20
N ARG A 44 -0.72 9.33 -12.50
CA ARG A 44 -0.10 10.62 -12.86
C ARG A 44 1.43 10.56 -12.82
N ALA A 45 2.01 9.83 -11.87
CA ALA A 45 3.44 9.60 -11.82
C ALA A 45 3.94 8.78 -13.02
N VAL A 46 3.19 7.76 -13.44
CA VAL A 46 3.47 6.98 -14.65
C VAL A 46 3.43 7.87 -15.89
N GLN A 47 2.47 8.80 -15.99
CA GLN A 47 2.40 9.75 -17.10
C GLN A 47 3.64 10.66 -17.15
N ALA A 48 4.08 11.20 -16.01
CA ALA A 48 5.29 12.03 -15.93
C ALA A 48 6.56 11.23 -16.31
N ILE A 49 6.66 9.98 -15.85
CA ILE A 49 7.76 9.07 -16.20
C ILE A 49 7.76 8.76 -17.70
N THR A 50 6.58 8.51 -18.27
CA THR A 50 6.40 8.25 -19.70
C THR A 50 6.87 9.44 -20.53
N GLU A 51 6.47 10.67 -20.17
CA GLU A 51 6.91 11.87 -20.90
C GLU A 51 8.42 12.07 -20.82
N ARG A 52 9.02 11.90 -19.64
CA ARG A 52 10.49 11.92 -19.49
C ARG A 52 11.16 10.86 -20.38
N ASN A 53 10.63 9.63 -20.42
CA ASN A 53 11.18 8.57 -21.26
C ASN A 53 11.05 8.90 -22.75
N ARG A 54 9.94 9.51 -23.17
CA ARG A 54 9.74 10.00 -24.54
C ARG A 54 10.77 11.05 -24.92
N LEU A 55 10.99 12.03 -24.05
CA LEU A 55 12.00 13.08 -24.25
C LEU A 55 13.41 12.48 -24.36
N ARG A 56 13.73 11.51 -23.49
CA ARG A 56 15.03 10.80 -23.54
C ARG A 56 15.22 10.06 -24.86
N ALA A 57 14.20 9.35 -25.33
CA ALA A 57 14.25 8.66 -26.63
C ALA A 57 14.43 9.65 -27.80
N GLU A 58 13.78 10.82 -27.74
CA GLU A 58 13.96 11.86 -28.76
C GLU A 58 15.37 12.48 -28.72
N VAL A 59 15.95 12.69 -27.54
CA VAL A 59 17.37 13.08 -27.38
C VAL A 59 18.28 12.07 -28.08
N GLU A 60 18.14 10.78 -27.78
CA GLU A 60 18.96 9.72 -28.38
C GLU A 60 18.82 9.68 -29.92
N LYS A 61 17.61 9.88 -30.43
CA LYS A 61 17.33 9.93 -31.87
C LYS A 61 18.01 11.13 -32.54
N LEU A 62 17.90 12.33 -31.95
CA LEU A 62 18.52 13.55 -32.47
C LEU A 62 20.05 13.48 -32.41
N GLU A 63 20.61 12.90 -31.35
CA GLU A 63 22.05 12.64 -31.24
C GLU A 63 22.55 11.72 -32.36
N ARG A 64 21.86 10.61 -32.61
CA ARG A 64 22.19 9.71 -33.71
C ARG A 64 22.13 10.41 -35.06
N ALA A 65 21.09 11.21 -35.31
CA ALA A 65 20.97 12.00 -36.54
C ALA A 65 22.15 12.97 -36.72
N CYS A 66 22.59 13.64 -35.64
CA CYS A 66 23.75 14.52 -35.67
C CYS A 66 25.05 13.77 -36.01
N ILE A 67 25.26 12.59 -35.42
CA ILE A 67 26.43 11.74 -35.68
C ILE A 67 26.42 11.23 -37.14
N ASP A 68 25.27 10.82 -37.65
CA ASP A 68 25.15 10.33 -39.02
C ASP A 68 25.40 11.44 -40.05
N LEU A 69 24.88 12.65 -39.81
CA LEU A 69 25.15 13.81 -40.66
C LEU A 69 26.63 14.21 -40.65
N GLU A 70 27.29 14.12 -39.50
CA GLU A 70 28.74 14.33 -39.39
C GLU A 70 29.53 13.31 -40.20
N ARG A 71 29.21 12.02 -40.07
CA ARG A 71 29.84 10.96 -40.88
C ARG A 71 29.64 11.18 -42.38
N ARG A 72 28.44 11.62 -42.79
CA ARG A 72 28.15 11.94 -44.20
C ARG A 72 28.96 13.15 -44.69
N ALA A 73 29.09 14.19 -43.86
CA ALA A 73 29.92 15.35 -44.17
C ALA A 73 31.40 14.97 -44.33
N GLU A 74 31.93 14.13 -43.43
CA GLU A 74 33.30 13.61 -43.53
C GLU A 74 33.52 12.82 -44.83
N MET A 75 32.58 11.95 -45.20
CA MET A 75 32.66 11.19 -46.45
C MET A 75 32.61 12.10 -47.69
N ALA A 76 31.78 13.14 -47.70
CA ALA A 76 31.73 14.11 -48.78
C ALA A 76 33.05 14.88 -48.92
N LEU A 77 33.64 15.32 -47.80
CA LEU A 77 34.96 15.96 -47.78
C LEU A 77 36.07 15.05 -48.32
N ARG A 78 36.08 13.77 -47.92
CA ARG A 78 37.05 12.78 -48.44
C ARG A 78 36.94 12.57 -49.95
N LYS A 79 35.75 12.77 -50.51
CA LYS A 79 35.50 12.72 -51.97
C LYS A 79 35.76 14.04 -52.69
N GLY A 80 36.16 15.10 -51.97
CA GLY A 80 36.42 16.43 -52.52
C GLY A 80 35.18 17.29 -52.71
N ASP A 81 33.99 16.82 -52.32
CA ASP A 81 32.73 17.57 -52.46
C ASP A 81 32.47 18.43 -51.23
N ARG A 82 33.05 19.65 -51.25
CA ARG A 82 32.97 20.60 -50.15
C ARG A 82 31.57 21.19 -49.98
N ASP A 83 30.83 21.38 -51.06
CA ASP A 83 29.49 21.98 -51.01
C ASP A 83 28.49 21.01 -50.39
N LEU A 84 28.55 19.73 -50.76
CA LEU A 84 27.73 18.69 -50.14
C LEU A 84 28.05 18.50 -48.65
N ALA A 85 29.33 18.53 -48.28
CA ALA A 85 29.74 18.49 -46.87
C ALA A 85 29.19 19.67 -46.07
N LYS A 86 29.22 20.88 -46.64
CA LYS A 86 28.64 22.08 -46.02
C LYS A 86 27.14 21.94 -45.82
N GLN A 87 26.41 21.37 -46.78
CA GLN A 87 24.96 21.11 -46.64
C GLN A 87 24.66 20.17 -45.47
N PHE A 88 25.38 19.04 -45.35
CA PHE A 88 25.20 18.13 -44.21
C PHE A 88 25.53 18.77 -42.86
N LEU A 89 26.56 19.62 -42.80
CA LEU A 89 26.89 20.37 -41.57
C LEU A 89 25.84 21.43 -41.22
N MET A 90 25.24 22.09 -42.21
CA MET A 90 24.14 23.02 -41.98
C MET A 90 22.89 22.29 -41.45
N GLU A 91 22.59 21.12 -42.00
CA GLU A 91 21.51 20.27 -41.51
C GLU A 91 21.80 19.79 -40.07
N LYS A 92 23.03 19.31 -39.80
CA LYS A 92 23.48 18.93 -38.44
C LYS A 92 23.29 20.07 -37.46
N ALA A 93 23.68 21.29 -37.81
CA ALA A 93 23.50 22.46 -36.95
C ALA A 93 22.03 22.75 -36.62
N SER A 94 21.11 22.45 -37.56
CA SER A 94 19.67 22.54 -37.29
C SER A 94 19.22 21.50 -36.26
N TYR A 95 19.62 20.23 -36.43
CA TYR A 95 19.32 19.16 -35.46
C TYR A 95 19.94 19.42 -34.09
N GLN A 96 21.14 20.01 -34.02
CA GLN A 96 21.81 20.37 -32.76
C GLN A 96 21.01 21.40 -31.96
N ARG A 97 20.43 22.42 -32.62
CA ARG A 97 19.54 23.38 -31.94
C ARG A 97 18.30 22.72 -31.35
N SER A 98 17.68 21.81 -32.11
CA SER A 98 16.54 21.02 -31.60
C SER A 98 16.96 20.13 -30.43
N LEU A 99 18.13 19.49 -30.52
CA LEU A 99 18.68 18.65 -29.47
C LEU A 99 18.89 19.42 -28.17
N GLU A 100 19.43 20.64 -28.24
CA GLU A 100 19.60 21.50 -27.06
C GLU A 100 18.26 21.84 -26.39
N ALA A 101 17.23 22.18 -27.18
CA ALA A 101 15.90 22.46 -26.66
C ALA A 101 15.27 21.22 -25.98
N VAL A 102 15.37 20.05 -26.61
CA VAL A 102 14.82 18.79 -26.06
C VAL A 102 15.61 18.36 -24.80
N ARG A 103 16.93 18.57 -24.75
CA ARG A 103 17.73 18.29 -23.54
C ARG A 103 17.32 19.16 -22.37
N GLN A 104 17.02 20.45 -22.60
CA GLN A 104 16.49 21.33 -21.55
C GLN A 104 15.13 20.83 -21.05
N ALA A 105 14.23 20.44 -21.94
CA ALA A 105 12.94 19.86 -21.58
C ALA A 105 13.10 18.54 -20.80
N LEU A 106 14.04 17.68 -21.20
CA LEU A 106 14.35 16.44 -20.49
C LEU A 106 14.84 16.71 -19.06
N ALA A 107 15.76 17.65 -18.87
CA ALA A 107 16.26 18.01 -17.55
C ALA A 107 15.14 18.51 -16.62
N GLN A 108 14.21 19.31 -17.13
CA GLN A 108 13.02 19.73 -16.38
C GLN A 108 12.13 18.53 -16.05
N ALA A 109 11.88 17.64 -17.00
CA ALA A 109 11.07 16.45 -16.79
C ALA A 109 11.69 15.49 -15.76
N GLU A 110 13.02 15.36 -15.73
CA GLU A 110 13.74 14.58 -14.71
C GLU A 110 13.52 15.14 -13.30
N GLN A 111 13.61 16.47 -13.13
CA GLN A 111 13.33 17.13 -11.86
C GLN A 111 11.88 16.90 -11.41
N VAL A 112 10.92 17.04 -12.32
CA VAL A 112 9.49 16.79 -12.04
C VAL A 112 9.28 15.34 -11.62
N VAL A 113 9.88 14.37 -12.32
CA VAL A 113 9.73 12.95 -11.97
C VAL A 113 10.28 12.66 -10.57
N GLU A 114 11.42 13.23 -10.19
CA GLU A 114 11.95 13.04 -8.83
C GLU A 114 11.06 13.68 -7.76
N GLN A 115 10.52 14.87 -8.01
CA GLN A 115 9.56 15.49 -7.11
C GLN A 115 8.28 14.65 -6.96
N VAL A 116 7.77 14.11 -8.07
CA VAL A 116 6.57 13.26 -8.06
C VAL A 116 6.83 11.96 -7.31
N LYS A 117 7.98 11.31 -7.50
CA LYS A 117 8.34 10.10 -6.73
C LYS A 117 8.36 10.37 -5.23
N LEU A 118 8.96 11.48 -4.81
CA LEU A 118 8.98 11.89 -3.40
C LEU A 118 7.58 12.20 -2.87
N ALA A 119 6.73 12.85 -3.67
CA ALA A 119 5.35 13.12 -3.32
C ALA A 119 4.54 11.82 -3.14
N ILE A 120 4.69 10.85 -4.05
CA ILE A 120 4.03 9.53 -3.94
C ILE A 120 4.46 8.80 -2.67
N LYS A 121 5.75 8.76 -2.34
CA LYS A 121 6.23 8.13 -1.10
C LYS A 121 5.60 8.76 0.15
N ARG A 122 5.47 10.09 0.17
CA ARG A 122 4.81 10.81 1.27
C ARG A 122 3.31 10.54 1.33
N ASP A 123 2.65 10.44 0.17
CA ASP A 123 1.23 10.09 0.08
C ASP A 123 0.97 8.66 0.55
N GLU A 124 1.82 7.70 0.18
CA GLU A 124 1.74 6.31 0.66
C GLU A 124 1.80 6.24 2.19
N GLU A 125 2.74 6.95 2.81
CA GLU A 125 2.85 7.01 4.26
C GLU A 125 1.62 7.68 4.89
N ARG A 126 1.12 8.77 4.32
CA ARG A 126 -0.11 9.42 4.79
C ARG A 126 -1.32 8.50 4.70
N VAL A 127 -1.47 7.77 3.60
CA VAL A 127 -2.56 6.80 3.39
C VAL A 127 -2.46 5.67 4.40
N ARG A 128 -1.25 5.17 4.70
CA ARG A 128 -1.02 4.16 5.73
C ARG A 128 -1.48 4.66 7.11
N GLN A 129 -1.06 5.86 7.50
CA GLN A 129 -1.43 6.46 8.78
C GLN A 129 -2.95 6.67 8.89
N LYS A 130 -3.57 7.25 7.85
CA LYS A 130 -5.02 7.48 7.82
C LYS A 130 -5.83 6.19 7.84
N THR A 131 -5.37 5.16 7.14
CA THR A 131 -5.99 3.84 7.20
C THR A 131 -5.94 3.25 8.61
N ALA A 132 -4.82 3.40 9.31
CA ALA A 132 -4.71 2.97 10.71
C ALA A 132 -5.66 3.75 11.64
N GLU A 133 -5.77 5.07 11.47
CA GLU A 133 -6.74 5.91 12.20
C GLU A 133 -8.18 5.45 11.95
N ILE A 134 -8.55 5.18 10.69
CA ILE A 134 -9.88 4.70 10.31
C ILE A 134 -10.19 3.35 10.99
N LEU A 135 -9.25 2.41 10.97
CA LEU A 135 -9.42 1.10 11.63
C LEU A 135 -9.59 1.26 13.14
N ALA A 136 -8.81 2.13 13.78
CA ALA A 136 -8.93 2.43 15.20
C ALA A 136 -10.30 3.05 15.54
N GLN A 137 -10.80 3.98 14.71
CA GLN A 137 -12.13 4.57 14.88
C GLN A 137 -13.24 3.52 14.70
N LYS A 138 -13.11 2.62 13.72
CA LYS A 138 -14.05 1.51 13.51
C LYS A 138 -14.11 0.59 14.75
N ALA A 139 -12.96 0.25 15.33
CA ALA A 139 -12.89 -0.54 16.56
C ALA A 139 -13.55 0.17 17.75
N ARG A 140 -13.28 1.47 17.93
CA ARG A 140 -13.93 2.28 18.98
C ARG A 140 -15.44 2.34 18.81
N TRP A 141 -15.91 2.52 17.57
CA TRP A 141 -17.35 2.53 17.28
C TRP A 141 -18.02 1.20 17.62
N LYS A 142 -17.42 0.07 17.24
CA LYS A 142 -17.91 -1.27 17.61
C LYS A 142 -17.97 -1.45 19.12
N SER A 143 -16.93 -1.03 19.84
CA SER A 143 -16.91 -1.09 21.31
C SER A 143 -18.03 -0.25 21.93
N ALA A 144 -18.25 0.97 21.44
CA ALA A 144 -19.35 1.83 21.88
C ALA A 144 -20.74 1.23 21.56
N GLN A 145 -20.88 0.54 20.43
CA GLN A 145 -22.11 -0.18 20.07
C GLN A 145 -22.40 -1.31 21.07
N ILE A 146 -21.37 -2.10 21.43
CA ILE A 146 -21.47 -3.17 22.43
C ILE A 146 -21.84 -2.60 23.81
N GLN A 147 -21.17 -1.52 24.25
CA GLN A 147 -21.49 -0.87 25.53
C GLN A 147 -22.94 -0.36 25.56
N ASN A 148 -23.41 0.25 24.47
CA ASN A 148 -24.80 0.70 24.36
C ASN A 148 -25.80 -0.46 24.34
N SER A 149 -25.47 -1.60 23.71
CA SER A 149 -26.37 -2.76 23.75
C SER A 149 -26.44 -3.39 25.14
N ILE A 150 -25.32 -3.39 25.89
CA ILE A 150 -25.30 -3.81 27.30
C ILE A 150 -26.15 -2.86 28.14
N ASN A 151 -25.92 -1.54 28.05
CA ASN A 151 -26.68 -0.55 28.84
C ASN A 151 -28.19 -0.59 28.55
N LYS A 152 -28.60 -0.77 27.29
CA LYS A 152 -30.04 -0.95 26.95
C LYS A 152 -30.62 -2.24 27.51
N ALA A 153 -29.84 -3.33 27.56
CA ALA A 153 -30.27 -4.56 28.21
C ALA A 153 -30.44 -4.37 29.72
N LEU A 154 -29.62 -3.51 30.34
CA LEU A 154 -29.67 -3.15 31.75
C LEU A 154 -30.80 -2.17 32.11
N GLU A 155 -31.11 -1.19 31.27
CA GLU A 155 -32.21 -0.22 31.52
C GLU A 155 -33.60 -0.87 31.56
N GLY A 156 -33.75 -2.07 30.98
CA GLY A 156 -34.97 -2.86 31.11
C GLY A 156 -35.13 -3.59 32.45
N MET A 157 -34.16 -3.50 33.37
CA MET A 157 -34.14 -4.20 34.65
C MET A 157 -34.46 -3.26 35.83
N SER A 158 -35.39 -3.65 36.70
CA SER A 158 -35.89 -2.86 37.82
C SER A 158 -35.22 -3.21 39.17
N VAL A 159 -35.19 -2.25 40.09
CA VAL A 159 -34.35 -2.24 41.32
C VAL A 159 -34.61 -3.38 42.32
N ASP A 160 -35.75 -4.07 42.28
CA ASP A 160 -36.04 -5.21 43.18
C ASP A 160 -35.37 -6.54 42.75
N ASP A 161 -34.84 -6.64 41.52
CA ASP A 161 -34.25 -7.88 40.98
C ASP A 161 -32.71 -7.86 40.91
N VAL A 162 -32.05 -6.76 41.32
CA VAL A 162 -30.64 -6.43 41.04
C VAL A 162 -29.63 -7.55 41.33
N SER A 163 -29.83 -8.39 42.35
CA SER A 163 -28.91 -9.52 42.64
C SER A 163 -29.09 -10.73 41.72
N ARG A 164 -30.32 -11.10 41.33
CA ARG A 164 -30.58 -12.16 40.32
C ARG A 164 -30.26 -11.68 38.91
N ASP A 165 -30.33 -10.38 38.73
CA ASP A 165 -30.15 -9.71 37.46
C ASP A 165 -28.67 -9.42 37.14
N LEU A 166 -27.82 -9.22 38.16
CA LEU A 166 -26.36 -9.26 37.99
C LEU A 166 -25.89 -10.65 37.53
N GLU A 167 -26.44 -11.73 38.09
CA GLU A 167 -26.17 -13.12 37.66
C GLU A 167 -26.57 -13.32 36.18
N ARG A 168 -27.69 -12.74 35.73
CA ARG A 168 -28.13 -12.79 34.32
C ARG A 168 -27.28 -11.93 33.38
N VAL A 169 -26.71 -10.83 33.86
CA VAL A 169 -25.81 -9.97 33.10
C VAL A 169 -24.45 -10.63 32.97
N GLU A 170 -23.95 -11.22 34.05
CA GLU A 170 -22.74 -12.04 34.05
C GLU A 170 -22.90 -13.24 33.10
N ASP A 171 -24.05 -13.92 33.13
CA ASP A 171 -24.41 -14.96 32.16
C ASP A 171 -24.46 -14.45 30.71
N LYS A 172 -25.00 -13.25 30.47
CA LYS A 172 -25.05 -12.66 29.12
C LYS A 172 -23.68 -12.25 28.62
N ILE A 173 -22.84 -11.66 29.47
CA ILE A 173 -21.46 -11.30 29.16
C ILE A 173 -20.67 -12.57 28.88
N SER A 174 -20.76 -13.56 29.76
CA SER A 174 -20.13 -14.87 29.59
C SER A 174 -20.59 -15.55 28.31
N ARG A 175 -21.89 -15.52 27.97
CA ARG A 175 -22.40 -16.05 26.70
C ARG A 175 -21.91 -15.25 25.49
N ALA A 176 -21.87 -13.93 25.56
CA ALA A 176 -21.37 -13.10 24.45
C ALA A 176 -19.86 -13.30 24.23
N GLU A 177 -19.09 -13.44 25.32
CA GLU A 177 -17.67 -13.78 25.28
C GLU A 177 -17.47 -15.19 24.73
N ALA A 178 -18.20 -16.18 25.24
CA ALA A 178 -18.16 -17.57 24.75
C ALA A 178 -18.61 -17.68 23.29
N GLU A 179 -19.62 -16.91 22.85
CA GLU A 179 -20.05 -16.89 21.46
C GLU A 179 -19.01 -16.20 20.56
N ALA A 180 -18.38 -15.11 21.02
CA ALA A 180 -17.27 -14.49 20.31
C ALA A 180 -16.07 -15.44 20.20
N GLN A 181 -15.77 -16.19 21.25
CA GLN A 181 -14.72 -17.21 21.27
C GLN A 181 -15.04 -18.38 20.34
N ALA A 182 -16.27 -18.91 20.40
CA ALA A 182 -16.74 -19.97 19.51
C ALA A 182 -16.76 -19.52 18.04
N ARG A 183 -17.15 -18.28 17.74
CA ARG A 183 -17.07 -17.71 16.39
C ARG A 183 -15.62 -17.56 15.92
N ALA A 184 -14.71 -17.15 16.81
CA ALA A 184 -13.29 -17.07 16.49
C ALA A 184 -12.66 -18.45 16.26
N GLU A 185 -13.08 -19.46 17.02
CA GLU A 185 -12.68 -20.86 16.87
C GLU A 185 -13.24 -21.47 15.58
N MET A 186 -14.53 -21.28 15.29
CA MET A 186 -15.14 -21.68 14.02
C MET A 186 -14.52 -20.97 12.81
N ALA A 187 -14.15 -19.69 12.94
CA ALA A 187 -13.46 -18.98 11.86
C ALA A 187 -12.08 -19.59 11.58
N ARG A 188 -11.35 -20.01 12.62
CA ARG A 188 -10.08 -20.75 12.51
C ARG A 188 -10.28 -22.16 11.92
N GLU A 189 -11.33 -22.88 12.32
CA GLU A 189 -11.64 -24.23 11.82
C GLU A 189 -12.35 -24.24 10.45
N SER A 190 -12.88 -23.10 10.01
CA SER A 190 -13.47 -22.98 8.68
C SER A 190 -12.45 -23.31 7.60
N VAL A 191 -12.91 -23.82 6.45
CA VAL A 191 -12.04 -24.17 5.32
C VAL A 191 -11.17 -22.98 4.92
N THR A 192 -11.73 -21.76 4.96
CA THR A 192 -11.02 -20.52 4.66
C THR A 192 -9.98 -20.16 5.72
N GLY A 193 -10.26 -20.36 7.01
CA GLY A 193 -9.28 -20.14 8.08
C GLY A 193 -8.13 -21.16 8.08
N ARG A 194 -8.44 -22.41 7.77
CA ARG A 194 -7.43 -23.47 7.53
C ARG A 194 -6.62 -23.20 6.27
N LEU A 195 -7.24 -22.70 5.20
CA LEU A 195 -6.52 -22.28 3.99
C LEU A 195 -5.56 -21.13 4.30
N ALA A 196 -6.02 -20.11 5.04
CA ALA A 196 -5.20 -18.98 5.45
C ALA A 196 -4.02 -19.42 6.33
N GLN A 197 -4.20 -20.37 7.26
CA GLN A 197 -3.09 -20.93 8.03
C GLN A 197 -2.11 -21.74 7.18
N LEU A 198 -2.59 -22.49 6.19
CA LEU A 198 -1.74 -23.23 5.25
C LEU A 198 -0.98 -22.28 4.32
N GLU A 199 -1.60 -21.18 3.90
CA GLU A 199 -0.98 -20.12 3.11
C GLU A 199 0.09 -19.37 3.92
N ASP A 200 -0.17 -19.04 5.19
CA ASP A 200 0.81 -18.42 6.08
C ASP A 200 1.98 -19.37 6.37
N TYR A 201 1.70 -20.65 6.60
CA TYR A 201 2.75 -21.67 6.79
C TYR A 201 3.59 -21.83 5.52
N ALA A 202 2.95 -21.92 4.35
CA ALA A 202 3.64 -22.01 3.06
C ALA A 202 4.46 -20.75 2.76
N ALA A 203 3.94 -19.57 3.08
CA ALA A 203 4.65 -18.29 2.94
C ALA A 203 5.84 -18.20 3.90
N SER A 204 5.71 -18.70 5.15
CA SER A 204 6.81 -18.74 6.11
C SER A 204 7.92 -19.70 5.68
N GLN A 205 7.57 -20.88 5.15
CA GLN A 205 8.54 -21.85 4.62
C GLN A 205 9.25 -21.29 3.39
N ALA A 206 8.52 -20.67 2.46
CA ALA A 206 9.11 -20.03 1.29
C ALA A 206 10.03 -18.85 1.68
N ALA A 207 9.67 -18.08 2.70
CA ALA A 207 10.51 -17.01 3.23
C ALA A 207 11.78 -17.53 3.93
N GLU A 208 11.68 -18.64 4.67
CA GLU A 208 12.82 -19.30 5.31
C GLU A 208 13.78 -19.90 4.26
N GLU A 209 13.25 -20.53 3.20
CA GLU A 209 14.04 -21.04 2.08
C GLU A 209 14.75 -19.92 1.30
N GLU A 210 14.06 -18.80 1.05
CA GLU A 210 14.68 -17.62 0.42
C GLU A 210 15.74 -16.99 1.32
N LEU A 211 15.51 -16.95 2.63
CA LEU A 211 16.48 -16.45 3.61
C LEU A 211 17.72 -17.35 3.65
N GLU A 212 17.57 -18.66 3.72
CA GLU A 212 18.69 -19.61 3.66
C GLU A 212 19.47 -19.48 2.35
N ALA A 213 18.79 -19.32 1.22
CA ALA A 213 19.43 -19.10 -0.07
C ALA A 213 20.22 -17.78 -0.10
N LEU A 214 19.68 -16.73 0.52
CA LEU A 214 20.34 -15.43 0.68
C LEU A 214 21.56 -15.55 1.60
N GLU A 215 21.45 -16.25 2.73
CA GLU A 215 22.53 -16.49 3.68
C GLU A 215 23.66 -17.32 3.08
N ARG A 216 23.35 -18.35 2.28
CA ARG A 216 24.35 -19.10 1.51
C ARG A 216 25.06 -18.22 0.48
N ARG A 217 24.33 -17.33 -0.19
CA ARG A 217 24.91 -16.38 -1.17
C ARG A 217 25.78 -15.32 -0.50
N LEU A 218 25.47 -14.95 0.74
CA LEU A 218 26.20 -13.94 1.53
C LEU A 218 27.27 -14.56 2.46
N GLY A 219 27.40 -15.89 2.50
CA GLY A 219 28.39 -16.62 3.30
C GLY A 219 28.11 -16.64 4.81
N LEU A 220 26.85 -16.50 5.23
CA LEU A 220 26.42 -16.38 6.63
C LEU A 220 25.73 -17.65 7.17
N ALA A 221 25.74 -18.77 6.42
CA ALA A 221 25.05 -19.99 6.80
C ALA A 221 25.49 -20.52 8.19
N PRO A 222 24.57 -20.97 9.06
CA PRO A 222 24.92 -21.56 10.34
C PRO A 222 25.74 -22.84 10.08
N THR A 223 26.98 -22.83 10.57
CA THR A 223 27.86 -23.99 10.53
C THR A 223 27.26 -25.06 11.46
N GLN A 224 26.65 -26.10 10.91
CA GLN A 224 26.38 -27.31 11.68
C GLN A 224 27.73 -27.92 12.05
N GLU A 225 28.16 -27.71 13.29
CA GLU A 225 29.27 -28.41 13.91
C GLU A 225 28.93 -29.90 13.96
N THR A 226 29.42 -30.66 12.97
CA THR A 226 29.57 -32.10 13.09
C THR A 226 30.60 -32.38 14.19
N SER A 227 30.13 -32.64 15.41
CA SER A 227 30.98 -33.19 16.46
C SER A 227 31.45 -34.59 16.03
N PRO A 228 32.77 -34.87 16.05
CA PRO A 228 33.29 -36.17 15.63
C PRO A 228 32.95 -37.24 16.66
N VAL A 229 32.55 -38.40 16.16
CA VAL A 229 32.41 -39.66 16.90
C VAL A 229 33.72 -39.94 17.65
N GLN A 230 33.73 -39.78 18.98
CA GLN A 230 34.78 -40.32 19.84
C GLN A 230 34.37 -41.71 20.32
N SER A 231 34.95 -42.70 19.65
CA SER A 231 35.22 -44.02 20.19
C SER A 231 35.93 -43.91 21.55
N VAL A 232 35.34 -44.44 22.61
CA VAL A 232 36.09 -44.82 23.81
C VAL A 232 35.67 -46.23 24.19
N GLN A 233 36.65 -47.13 24.02
CA GLN A 233 36.71 -48.47 24.61
C GLN A 233 36.32 -48.42 26.08
N ASN A 234 35.49 -49.37 26.52
CA ASN A 234 35.43 -49.72 27.93
C ASN A 234 35.86 -51.17 28.06
N GLU A 235 37.15 -51.34 28.37
CA GLU A 235 37.69 -52.56 28.94
C GLU A 235 37.28 -52.67 30.41
N LEU A 236 36.83 -53.86 30.78
CA LEU A 236 37.11 -54.59 32.02
C LEU A 236 36.94 -53.85 33.37
N SER A 237 35.90 -54.24 34.11
CA SER A 237 36.02 -54.84 35.47
C SER A 237 34.72 -55.54 35.84
#